data_AF-A0A6B3G4A8-F1
#
_entry.id   AF-A0A6B3G4A8-F1
#
_cell.length_a   1.000
_cell.length_b   1.000
_cell.length_c   1.000
_cell.angle_alpha   90.00
_cell.angle_beta   90.00
_cell.angle_gamma   90.00
#
_symmetry.space_group_name_H-M   'P 1'
#
loop_
_entity.id
_entity.type
_entity.pdbx_description
1 polymer ?
#
loop_
_entity_poly.entity_id
_entity_poly.type
_entity_poly.pdbx_seq_one_letter_code
_entity_poly.pdbx_strand_id
1 'polypeptide(L)' 'MAAGLIRLGEAAARIHRGESDRALAHATSGPCLQQNLVAVLEGESAHA' A
#
# COMPACT_ATOMS: atom_id res chain seq x y z
N MET A 1 -8.65 -8.58 -12.26
CA MET A 1 -9.48 -7.74 -11.37
C MET A 1 -8.78 -7.60 -10.02
N ALA A 2 -7.73 -6.76 -9.94
CA ALA A 2 -6.91 -6.57 -8.73
C ALA A 2 -6.25 -5.17 -8.69
N ALA A 3 -6.70 -4.22 -9.51
CA ALA A 3 -6.01 -2.95 -9.71
C ALA A 3 -5.84 -2.12 -8.42
N GLY A 4 -6.78 -2.21 -7.48
CA GLY A 4 -6.65 -1.58 -6.15
C GLY A 4 -5.51 -2.20 -5.33
N LEU A 5 -5.41 -3.54 -5.33
CA LEU A 5 -4.35 -4.27 -4.63
C LEU A 5 -2.97 -4.06 -5.26
N ILE A 6 -2.91 -3.92 -6.60
CA ILE A 6 -1.65 -3.59 -7.31
C ILE A 6 -1.10 -2.25 -6.83
N ARG A 7 -1.94 -1.21 -6.73
CA ARG A 7 -1.52 0.12 -6.21
C ARG A 7 -1.05 0.06 -4.76
N LEU A 8 -1.64 -0.83 -3.96
CA LEU A 8 -1.23 -1.08 -2.58
C LEU A 8 0.19 -1.69 -2.56
N GLY A 9 0.46 -2.67 -3.42
CA GLY A 9 1.79 -3.26 -3.60
C GLY A 9 2.82 -2.27 -4.17
N GLU A 10 2.44 -1.40 -5.09
CA GLU A 10 3.31 -0.34 -5.62
C GLU A 10 3.69 0.67 -4.54
N ALA A 11 2.74 1.08 -3.69
CA ALA A 11 3.01 1.96 -2.56
C ALA A 11 3.99 1.30 -1.57
N ALA A 12 3.78 0.02 -1.24
CA ALA A 12 4.71 -0.75 -0.41
C ALA A 12 6.09 -0.87 -1.05
N ALA A 13 6.16 -1.09 -2.38
CA ALA A 13 7.42 -1.21 -3.10
C ALA A 13 8.22 0.10 -3.10
N ARG A 14 7.56 1.27 -3.23
CA ARG A 14 8.23 2.57 -3.10
C ARG A 14 8.83 2.77 -1.71
N ILE A 15 8.07 2.42 -0.67
CA ILE A 15 8.57 2.49 0.72
C ILE A 15 9.76 1.55 0.90
N HIS A 16 9.65 0.31 0.43
CA HIS A 16 10.72 -0.67 0.53
C HIS A 16 12.00 -0.27 -0.20
N ARG A 17 11.89 0.48 -1.30
CA ARG A 17 13.03 1.03 -2.05
C ARG A 17 13.62 2.30 -1.42
N GLY A 18 13.03 2.82 -0.35
CA GLY A 18 13.43 4.08 0.27
C GLY A 18 13.03 5.32 -0.54
N GLU A 19 12.10 5.18 -1.49
CA GLU A 19 11.60 6.29 -2.30
C GLU A 19 10.53 7.10 -1.55
N SER A 20 10.02 6.58 -0.43
CA SER A 20 9.01 7.22 0.41
C SER A 20 9.06 6.64 1.82
N ASP A 21 8.84 7.45 2.85
CA ASP A 21 8.78 6.93 4.23
C ASP A 21 7.37 6.47 4.62
N ARG A 22 6.34 7.02 3.96
CA ARG A 22 4.93 6.79 4.27
C ARG A 22 4.04 6.93 3.04
N ALA A 23 2.95 6.17 2.98
CA ALA A 23 1.93 6.31 1.94
C ALA A 23 0.53 6.01 2.47
N LEU A 24 -0.48 6.69 1.90
CA LEU A 24 -1.89 6.31 2.01
C LEU A 24 -2.30 5.56 0.75
N ALA A 25 -2.87 4.37 0.89
CA ALA A 25 -3.33 3.55 -0.22
C ALA A 25 -4.80 3.15 -0.06
N HIS A 26 -5.49 3.01 -1.19
CA HIS A 26 -6.91 2.62 -1.25
C HIS A 26 -7.14 1.57 -2.33
N ALA A 27 -7.90 0.54 -1.96
CA ALA A 27 -8.42 -0.47 -2.86
C ALA A 27 -9.93 -0.55 -2.69
N THR A 28 -10.68 -0.32 -3.77
CA THR A 28 -12.13 -0.55 -3.82
C THR A 28 -12.43 -2.05 -3.80
N SER A 29 -13.62 -2.41 -3.32
CA SER A 29 -14.11 -3.78 -3.34
C SER A 29 -14.16 -4.39 -4.75
N GLY A 30 -14.12 -5.72 -4.80
CA GLY A 30 -14.09 -6.53 -6.01
C GLY A 30 -14.00 -8.03 -5.68
N PRO A 31 -13.78 -8.91 -6.66
CA PRO A 31 -13.80 -10.36 -6.46
C PRO A 31 -12.69 -10.83 -5.51
N CYS A 32 -11.57 -10.10 -5.49
CA CYS A 32 -10.45 -10.38 -4.60
C CYS A 32 -10.54 -9.63 -3.26
N LEU A 33 -11.58 -8.80 -3.02
CA LEU A 33 -11.71 -7.99 -1.82
C LEU A 33 -13.19 -7.64 -1.57
N GLN A 34 -13.83 -8.28 -0.60
CA GLN A 34 -15.28 -8.12 -0.35
C GLN A 34 -15.67 -6.73 0.16
N GLN A 35 -14.71 -5.95 0.66
CA GLN A 35 -14.90 -4.63 1.27
C GLN A 35 -13.90 -3.64 0.68
N ASN A 36 -14.16 -2.34 0.82
CA ASN A 36 -13.13 -1.34 0.52
C ASN A 36 -12.03 -1.41 1.58
N LEU A 37 -10.77 -1.23 1.17
CA LEU A 37 -9.61 -1.18 2.05
C LEU A 37 -8.92 0.17 1.90
N VAL A 38 -8.73 0.87 3.02
CA VAL A 38 -7.84 2.03 3.14
C VAL A 38 -6.75 1.66 4.13
N ALA A 39 -5.49 1.89 3.76
CA ALA A 39 -4.36 1.56 4.61
C ALA A 39 -3.32 2.69 4.58
N VAL A 40 -2.72 2.94 5.74
CA VAL A 40 -1.48 3.69 5.85
C VAL A 40 -0.34 2.69 5.88
N LEU A 41 0.69 2.94 5.06
CA LEU A 41 1.92 2.16 5.04
C LEU A 41 3.05 3.06 5.51
N GLU A 42 3.89 2.54 6.40
CA GLU A 42 5.07 3.21 6.94
C GLU A 42 6.29 2.29 6.77
N GLY A 43 7.43 2.87 6.40
CA GLY A 43 8.71 2.18 6.39
C GLY A 43 9.35 2.23 7.78
N GLU A 44 9.97 1.13 8.20
CA GLU A 44 10.82 1.14 9.39
C GLU A 44 12.02 2.04 9.12
N SER A 45 12.14 3.14 9.85
CA SER A 45 13.31 4.01 9.78
C SER A 45 14.44 3.32 10.54
N ALA A 46 15.62 3.16 9.93
CA ALA A 46 16.82 2.65 10.61
C ALA A 46 17.42 3.66 11.63
N HIS A 47 16.58 4.29 12.45
CA HIS A 47 16.94 5.24 13.49
C HIS A 47 16.45 4.74 14.85
N ALA A 48 17.09 3.66 15.31
CA ALA A 48 17.15 3.22 16.69
C ALA A 48 18.58 2.76 16.99
#